data_AF-A0A519QEN3-F1
#
_entry.id   AF-A0A519QEN3-F1
#
_cell.length_a   1.000
_cell.length_b   1.000
_cell.length_c   1.000
_cell.angle_alpha   90.00
_cell.angle_beta   90.00
_cell.angle_gamma   90.00
#
_symmetry.space_group_name_H-M   'P 1'
#
loop_
_entity.id
_entity.type
_entity.pdbx_description
1 polymer ?
#
loop_
_entity_poly.entity_id
_entity_poly.type
_entity_poly.pdbx_seq_one_letter_code
_entity_poly.pdbx_strand_id
1 'polypeptide(L)'
;RAIPGEALLEPAPNFGGGDLVIADGRVVPTSIEDGFARGLQASVPLIVGTNSNEFPWARADTSPMAQALTPDERAALVAAYDDEDDFQGRFISDVMFNGPARWLARAHAAAGNPTYLYSFDAWPDAMPQPHRGAWHAQERQYVFDTLKTSPWPTTARDQAVAQVTSDYWATFVRTGVPAADQQPTWPAFGAGEEQALVFHNDGVAVETVPGAARLDLIDALLGRLKTAGLR
;
A
#
# COMPACT_ATOMS: atom_id res chain seq x y z
N ARG A 1 26.76 21.47 -14.58
CA ARG A 1 27.25 20.55 -13.52
C ARG A 1 28.21 21.24 -12.52
N ALA A 2 28.28 22.59 -12.48
CA ALA A 2 29.15 23.32 -11.55
C ALA A 2 28.46 23.71 -10.23
N ILE A 3 27.18 23.37 -10.07
CA ILE A 3 26.40 23.60 -8.86
C ILE A 3 26.79 22.51 -7.84
N PRO A 4 27.09 22.85 -6.58
CA PRO A 4 27.31 21.87 -5.51
C PRO A 4 26.11 20.93 -5.38
N GLY A 5 26.35 19.65 -5.11
CA GLY A 5 25.27 18.66 -5.02
C GLY A 5 24.25 19.00 -3.93
N GLU A 6 24.72 19.61 -2.84
CA GLU A 6 23.90 20.05 -1.71
C GLU A 6 22.88 21.11 -2.12
N ALA A 7 23.22 21.98 -3.07
CA ALA A 7 22.31 22.98 -3.60
C ALA A 7 21.20 22.37 -4.49
N LEU A 8 21.26 21.08 -4.79
CA LEU A 8 20.20 20.33 -5.47
C LEU A 8 19.24 19.63 -4.49
N LEU A 9 19.52 19.68 -3.18
CA LEU A 9 18.66 19.08 -2.15
C LEU A 9 17.57 20.04 -1.66
N GLU A 10 17.66 21.33 -2.04
CA GLU A 10 16.77 22.40 -1.61
C GLU A 10 16.17 23.15 -2.80
N PRO A 11 14.82 23.17 -2.95
CA PRO A 11 13.87 22.46 -2.11
C PRO A 11 13.96 20.93 -2.31
N ALA A 12 13.52 20.17 -1.31
CA ALA A 12 13.37 18.72 -1.45
C ALA A 12 12.45 18.38 -2.63
N PRO A 13 12.69 17.24 -3.33
CA PRO A 13 11.84 16.82 -4.44
C PRO A 13 10.36 16.74 -4.05
N ASN A 14 9.51 17.31 -4.90
CA ASN A 14 8.06 17.26 -4.74
C ASN A 14 7.49 16.03 -5.47
N PHE A 15 7.53 14.88 -4.80
CA PHE A 15 6.98 13.63 -5.35
C PHE A 15 5.48 13.73 -5.68
N GLY A 16 4.71 14.52 -4.92
CA GLY A 16 3.29 14.78 -5.20
C GLY A 16 3.05 15.76 -6.37
N GLY A 17 4.07 16.53 -6.77
CA GLY A 17 4.02 17.51 -7.85
C GLY A 17 4.67 17.05 -9.16
N GLY A 18 5.11 15.80 -9.24
CA GLY A 18 5.65 15.22 -10.46
C GLY A 18 7.17 15.14 -10.56
N ASP A 19 7.92 15.36 -9.46
CA ASP A 19 9.36 15.03 -9.38
C ASP A 19 9.56 13.51 -9.28
N LEU A 20 9.05 12.80 -10.28
CA LEU A 20 8.96 11.36 -10.36
C LEU A 20 9.69 10.84 -11.59
N VAL A 21 9.69 9.52 -11.73
CA VAL A 21 10.17 8.83 -12.91
C VAL A 21 9.42 9.33 -14.15
N ILE A 22 10.16 9.81 -15.15
CA ILE A 22 9.61 10.26 -16.43
C ILE A 22 9.59 9.09 -17.41
N ALA A 23 8.45 8.85 -18.06
CA ALA A 23 8.37 7.94 -19.19
C ALA A 23 9.09 8.55 -20.40
N ASP A 24 10.39 8.25 -20.53
CA ASP A 24 11.30 8.80 -21.55
C ASP A 24 11.24 8.07 -22.90
N GLY A 25 10.44 6.99 -22.99
CA GLY A 25 10.33 6.17 -24.19
C GLY A 25 11.53 5.26 -24.44
N ARG A 26 12.52 5.21 -23.53
CA ARG A 26 13.78 4.48 -23.68
C ARG A 26 14.05 3.56 -22.50
N VAL A 27 14.32 4.14 -21.33
CA VAL A 27 14.53 3.38 -20.08
C VAL A 27 13.18 3.05 -19.46
N VAL A 28 12.28 4.02 -19.44
CA VAL A 28 10.89 3.86 -18.98
C VAL A 28 9.99 4.12 -20.19
N PRO A 29 9.61 3.05 -20.92
CA PRO A 29 8.98 3.20 -22.23
C PRO A 29 7.57 3.79 -22.17
N THR A 30 6.88 3.65 -21.02
CA THR A 30 5.50 4.06 -20.83
C THR A 30 5.20 4.24 -19.33
N SER A 31 4.04 4.80 -18.99
CA SER A 31 3.56 4.85 -17.60
C SER A 31 3.36 3.43 -17.02
N ILE A 32 3.40 3.29 -15.69
CA ILE A 32 3.11 2.02 -15.00
C ILE A 32 1.69 1.56 -15.37
N GLU A 33 0.72 2.47 -15.38
CA GLU A 33 -0.67 2.19 -15.75
C GLU A 33 -0.77 1.55 -17.14
N ASP A 34 -0.22 2.20 -18.16
CA ASP A 34 -0.27 1.72 -19.54
C ASP A 34 0.54 0.43 -19.72
N GLY A 35 1.67 0.29 -19.02
CA GLY A 35 2.51 -0.90 -19.06
C GLY A 35 1.76 -2.13 -18.57
N PHE A 36 1.16 -2.04 -17.38
CA PHE A 36 0.37 -3.13 -16.80
C PHE A 36 -0.92 -3.40 -17.57
N ALA A 37 -1.63 -2.36 -18.03
CA ALA A 37 -2.84 -2.51 -18.86
C ALA A 37 -2.57 -3.23 -20.19
N ARG A 38 -1.33 -3.11 -20.73
CA ARG A 38 -0.90 -3.77 -21.97
C ARG A 38 -0.16 -5.09 -21.74
N GLY A 39 -0.02 -5.55 -20.50
CA GLY A 39 0.69 -6.80 -20.19
C GLY A 39 2.21 -6.73 -20.42
N LEU A 40 2.82 -5.55 -20.36
CA LEU A 40 4.25 -5.35 -20.62
C LEU A 40 5.14 -5.64 -19.39
N GLN A 41 4.54 -5.87 -18.23
CA GLN A 41 5.26 -6.26 -17.01
C GLN A 41 5.88 -7.65 -17.14
N ALA A 42 6.95 -7.90 -16.38
CA ALA A 42 7.60 -9.20 -16.35
C ALA A 42 6.62 -10.28 -15.83
N SER A 43 6.60 -11.44 -16.50
CA SER A 43 5.79 -12.59 -16.09
C SER A 43 6.51 -13.37 -14.98
N VAL A 44 6.48 -12.81 -13.77
CA VAL A 44 7.07 -13.37 -12.56
C VAL A 44 6.08 -13.31 -11.40
N PRO A 45 6.20 -14.18 -10.38
CA PRO A 45 5.43 -14.03 -9.15
C PRO A 45 5.65 -12.66 -8.49
N LEU A 46 4.60 -12.09 -7.91
CA LEU A 46 4.63 -10.78 -7.25
C LEU A 46 4.02 -10.84 -5.85
N ILE A 47 4.74 -10.33 -4.85
CA ILE A 47 4.15 -9.85 -3.59
C ILE A 47 4.02 -8.33 -3.70
N VAL A 48 2.84 -7.80 -3.36
CA VAL A 48 2.55 -6.36 -3.28
C VAL A 48 1.66 -6.12 -2.07
N GLY A 49 1.74 -4.94 -1.45
CA GLY A 49 0.91 -4.59 -0.31
C GLY A 49 1.36 -3.30 0.34
N THR A 50 0.77 -3.02 1.50
CA THR A 50 0.88 -1.73 2.19
C THR A 50 0.79 -1.91 3.69
N ASN A 51 1.09 -0.85 4.42
CA ASN A 51 0.72 -0.69 5.82
C ASN A 51 -0.72 -0.16 5.93
N SER A 52 -1.44 -0.54 6.98
CA SER A 52 -2.87 -0.23 7.13
C SER A 52 -3.19 1.26 7.28
N ASN A 53 -2.21 2.08 7.70
CA ASN A 53 -2.31 3.53 7.67
C ASN A 53 -0.96 4.21 7.39
N GLU A 54 -0.56 4.19 6.13
CA GLU A 54 0.73 4.71 5.64
C GLU A 54 1.06 6.12 6.16
N PHE A 55 0.19 7.11 5.92
CA PHE A 55 0.44 8.52 6.26
C PHE A 55 -0.55 9.05 7.32
N PRO A 56 -0.42 8.62 8.59
CA PRO A 56 -1.31 8.99 9.70
C PRO A 56 -1.30 10.49 10.03
N TRP A 57 -0.26 11.21 9.62
CA TRP A 57 -0.08 12.65 9.83
C TRP A 57 -0.71 13.49 8.72
N ALA A 58 -1.04 12.87 7.57
CA ALA A 58 -1.67 13.56 6.47
C ALA A 58 -3.19 13.58 6.69
N ARG A 59 -3.82 14.68 6.28
CA ARG A 59 -5.27 14.87 6.41
C ARG A 59 -5.93 14.94 5.05
N ALA A 60 -7.13 14.40 4.91
CA ALA A 60 -7.85 14.41 3.65
C ALA A 60 -8.00 15.82 3.08
N ASP A 61 -8.32 16.81 3.92
CA ASP A 61 -8.51 18.21 3.51
C ASP A 61 -7.29 18.88 2.84
N THR A 62 -6.07 18.35 3.03
CA THR A 62 -4.87 18.84 2.34
C THR A 62 -4.73 18.27 0.93
N SER A 63 -5.52 17.26 0.55
CA SER A 63 -5.48 16.64 -0.78
C SER A 63 -6.37 17.36 -1.78
N PRO A 64 -5.83 17.72 -2.97
CA PRO A 64 -6.64 18.18 -4.10
C PRO A 64 -7.74 17.20 -4.50
N MET A 65 -7.52 15.89 -4.32
CA MET A 65 -8.52 14.88 -4.64
C MET A 65 -9.72 14.93 -3.68
N ALA A 66 -9.47 15.15 -2.38
CA ALA A 66 -10.55 15.35 -1.42
C ALA A 66 -11.33 16.64 -1.70
N GLN A 67 -10.63 17.70 -2.12
CA GLN A 67 -11.24 18.99 -2.50
C GLN A 67 -12.07 18.90 -3.78
N ALA A 68 -11.81 17.91 -4.64
CA ALA A 68 -12.54 17.66 -5.88
C ALA A 68 -13.76 16.74 -5.72
N LEU A 69 -14.06 16.30 -4.48
CA LEU A 69 -15.25 15.51 -4.17
C LEU A 69 -16.52 16.35 -4.31
N THR A 70 -17.52 15.78 -4.96
CA THR A 70 -18.90 16.28 -4.86
C THR A 70 -19.46 16.01 -3.45
N PRO A 71 -20.53 16.71 -3.03
CA PRO A 71 -21.15 16.45 -1.73
C PRO A 71 -21.58 14.99 -1.54
N ASP A 72 -22.10 14.34 -2.59
CA ASP A 72 -22.55 12.95 -2.54
C ASP A 72 -21.37 11.97 -2.41
N GLU A 73 -20.29 12.17 -3.17
CA GLU A 73 -19.09 11.35 -3.04
C GLU A 73 -18.44 11.50 -1.67
N ARG A 74 -18.41 12.73 -1.13
CA ARG A 74 -17.89 12.98 0.21
C ARG A 74 -18.74 12.27 1.27
N ALA A 75 -20.07 12.34 1.17
CA ALA A 75 -20.97 11.66 2.09
C ALA A 75 -20.80 10.13 2.03
N ALA A 76 -20.68 9.57 0.82
CA ALA A 76 -20.45 8.15 0.62
C ALA A 76 -19.10 7.69 1.18
N LEU A 77 -18.03 8.44 0.93
CA LEU A 77 -16.70 8.15 1.48
C LEU A 77 -16.72 8.24 3.00
N VAL A 78 -17.18 9.34 3.59
CA VAL A 78 -17.23 9.48 5.07
C VAL A 78 -18.00 8.33 5.71
N ALA A 79 -19.11 7.89 5.12
CA ALA A 79 -19.84 6.72 5.62
C ALA A 79 -19.03 5.41 5.48
N ALA A 80 -18.24 5.25 4.43
CA ALA A 80 -17.39 4.08 4.20
C ALA A 80 -16.09 4.07 5.05
N TYR A 81 -15.72 5.21 5.63
CA TYR A 81 -14.70 5.33 6.69
C TYR A 81 -15.31 5.31 8.10
N ASP A 82 -16.60 4.99 8.25
CA ASP A 82 -17.38 5.07 9.49
C ASP A 82 -17.67 6.50 9.98
N ASP A 83 -16.66 7.39 10.03
CA ASP A 83 -16.83 8.79 10.42
C ASP A 83 -15.88 9.78 9.73
N GLU A 84 -16.09 11.07 10.02
CA GLU A 84 -15.29 12.16 9.45
C GLU A 84 -13.82 12.10 9.88
N ASP A 85 -13.54 11.69 11.11
CA ASP A 85 -12.20 11.69 11.66
C ASP A 85 -11.35 10.55 11.07
N ASP A 86 -11.95 9.38 10.82
CA ASP A 86 -11.30 8.29 10.10
C ASP A 86 -11.12 8.61 8.60
N PHE A 87 -12.12 9.23 7.95
CA PHE A 87 -11.96 9.75 6.58
C PHE A 87 -10.77 10.71 6.50
N GLN A 88 -10.69 11.67 7.42
CA GLN A 88 -9.58 12.62 7.47
C GLN A 88 -8.24 11.93 7.71
N GLY A 89 -8.20 10.88 8.54
CA GLY A 89 -6.96 10.21 8.93
C GLY A 89 -6.45 9.14 7.97
N ARG A 90 -7.28 8.59 7.07
CA ARG A 90 -6.91 7.46 6.20
C ARG A 90 -7.03 7.70 4.70
N PHE A 91 -7.81 8.71 4.27
CA PHE A 91 -8.05 8.95 2.84
C PHE A 91 -6.75 9.09 2.02
N ILE A 92 -5.74 9.77 2.56
CA ILE A 92 -4.44 9.92 1.89
C ILE A 92 -3.74 8.58 1.72
N SER A 93 -3.70 7.75 2.77
CA SER A 93 -3.10 6.41 2.72
C SER A 93 -3.79 5.55 1.67
N ASP A 94 -5.12 5.61 1.58
CA ASP A 94 -5.88 4.83 0.63
C ASP A 94 -5.67 5.28 -0.82
N VAL A 95 -5.66 6.58 -1.07
CA VAL A 95 -5.43 7.15 -2.41
C VAL A 95 -4.00 6.93 -2.90
N MET A 96 -3.00 7.08 -2.02
CA MET A 96 -1.59 7.04 -2.43
C MET A 96 -0.98 5.63 -2.40
N PHE A 97 -1.52 4.71 -1.61
CA PHE A 97 -0.91 3.40 -1.39
C PHE A 97 -1.91 2.25 -1.53
N ASN A 98 -2.95 2.17 -0.70
CA ASN A 98 -3.79 0.96 -0.63
C ASN A 98 -4.55 0.71 -1.94
N GLY A 99 -5.14 1.75 -2.52
CA GLY A 99 -5.80 1.71 -3.82
C GLY A 99 -4.83 1.31 -4.95
N PRO A 100 -3.71 2.04 -5.15
CA PRO A 100 -2.71 1.69 -6.15
C PRO A 100 -2.13 0.27 -6.00
N ALA A 101 -1.89 -0.21 -4.78
CA ALA A 101 -1.42 -1.59 -4.53
C ALA A 101 -2.47 -2.63 -4.94
N ARG A 102 -3.75 -2.42 -4.58
CA ARG A 102 -4.86 -3.28 -5.01
C ARG A 102 -5.04 -3.26 -6.52
N TRP A 103 -4.94 -2.09 -7.15
CA TRP A 103 -5.01 -1.94 -8.61
C TRP A 103 -3.87 -2.72 -9.30
N LEU A 104 -2.64 -2.61 -8.79
CA LEU A 104 -1.48 -3.33 -9.33
C LEU A 104 -1.65 -4.85 -9.20
N ALA A 105 -2.15 -5.31 -8.04
CA ALA A 105 -2.45 -6.72 -7.81
C ALA A 105 -3.50 -7.25 -8.80
N ARG A 106 -4.59 -6.50 -9.01
CA ARG A 106 -5.61 -6.83 -10.03
C ARG A 106 -5.01 -6.93 -11.43
N ALA A 107 -4.24 -5.93 -11.85
CA ALA A 107 -3.66 -5.87 -13.19
C ALA A 107 -2.64 -7.00 -13.43
N HIS A 108 -1.81 -7.33 -12.43
CA HIS A 108 -0.83 -8.41 -12.55
C HIS A 108 -1.49 -9.79 -12.60
N ALA A 109 -2.49 -10.03 -11.75
CA ALA A 109 -3.26 -11.26 -11.72
C ALA A 109 -4.07 -11.46 -13.01
N ALA A 110 -4.70 -10.40 -13.54
CA ALA A 110 -5.44 -10.45 -14.80
C ALA A 110 -4.57 -10.79 -16.02
N ALA A 111 -3.27 -10.49 -15.96
CA ALA A 111 -2.28 -10.91 -16.96
C ALA A 111 -1.85 -12.38 -16.81
N GLY A 112 -2.42 -13.13 -15.86
CA GLY A 112 -2.15 -14.55 -15.62
C GLY A 112 -0.94 -14.83 -14.73
N ASN A 113 -0.40 -13.82 -14.04
CA ASN A 113 0.79 -13.97 -13.20
C ASN A 113 0.43 -14.26 -11.73
N PRO A 114 1.18 -15.14 -11.03
CA PRO A 114 0.98 -15.35 -9.59
C PRO A 114 1.17 -14.05 -8.82
N THR A 115 0.17 -13.69 -8.03
CA THR A 115 0.10 -12.40 -7.34
C THR A 115 -0.37 -12.61 -5.90
N TYR A 116 0.26 -11.96 -4.94
CA TYR A 116 -0.04 -12.10 -3.51
C TYR A 116 -0.15 -10.71 -2.89
N LEU A 117 -1.34 -10.36 -2.39
CA LEU A 117 -1.61 -9.06 -1.75
C LEU A 117 -1.52 -9.18 -0.23
N TYR A 118 -0.84 -8.24 0.44
CA TYR A 118 -0.86 -8.12 1.91
C TYR A 118 -1.36 -6.76 2.39
N SER A 119 -1.82 -6.73 3.64
CA SER A 119 -2.00 -5.53 4.45
C SER A 119 -1.27 -5.73 5.78
N PHE A 120 -0.33 -4.85 6.12
CA PHE A 120 0.41 -4.92 7.37
C PHE A 120 -0.26 -4.02 8.41
N ASP A 121 -0.79 -4.60 9.48
CA ASP A 121 -1.53 -3.95 10.57
C ASP A 121 -0.96 -4.37 11.94
N ALA A 122 0.37 -4.34 12.06
CA ALA A 122 1.08 -4.64 13.30
C ALA A 122 2.05 -3.50 13.66
N TRP A 123 2.27 -3.30 14.95
CA TRP A 123 3.14 -2.27 15.50
C TRP A 123 3.54 -2.58 16.96
N PRO A 124 4.68 -2.07 17.44
CA PRO A 124 5.05 -2.20 18.85
C PRO A 124 4.09 -1.42 19.77
N ASP A 125 3.78 -1.95 20.96
CA ASP A 125 2.89 -1.28 21.93
C ASP A 125 3.40 0.11 22.37
N ALA A 126 4.70 0.35 22.25
CA ALA A 126 5.33 1.63 22.59
C ALA A 126 5.16 2.70 21.49
N MET A 127 4.50 2.38 20.38
CA MET A 127 4.19 3.32 19.31
C MET A 127 3.19 4.40 19.79
N PRO A 128 3.45 5.70 19.55
CA PRO A 128 2.59 6.79 20.02
C PRO A 128 1.16 6.74 19.46
N GLN A 129 0.18 6.93 20.33
CA GLN A 129 -1.22 7.11 19.96
C GLN A 129 -1.53 8.58 19.61
N PRO A 130 -2.54 8.84 18.75
CA PRO A 130 -3.27 7.88 17.94
C PRO A 130 -2.49 7.53 16.65
N HIS A 131 -2.25 6.25 16.37
CA HIS A 131 -1.56 5.82 15.14
C HIS A 131 -2.50 5.25 14.05
N ARG A 132 -3.75 4.88 14.40
CA ARG A 132 -4.81 4.36 13.49
C ARG A 132 -4.36 3.23 12.55
N GLY A 133 -3.43 2.40 12.99
CA GLY A 133 -2.84 1.31 12.21
C GLY A 133 -1.32 1.40 12.15
N ALA A 134 -0.72 0.60 11.28
CA ALA A 134 0.71 0.62 10.99
C ALA A 134 1.04 1.78 10.04
N TRP A 135 2.04 2.57 10.40
CA TRP A 135 2.55 3.69 9.60
C TRP A 135 3.39 3.25 8.40
N HIS A 136 3.77 4.23 7.59
CA HIS A 136 4.64 4.01 6.46
C HIS A 136 5.95 3.33 6.86
N ALA A 137 6.25 2.26 6.14
CA ALA A 137 7.48 1.49 6.23
C ALA A 137 7.69 0.74 7.55
N GLN A 138 6.62 0.54 8.35
CA GLN A 138 6.64 -0.23 9.60
C GLN A 138 6.99 -1.70 9.40
N GLU A 139 6.42 -2.30 8.36
CA GLU A 139 6.58 -3.71 8.02
C GLU A 139 8.04 -4.09 7.75
N ARG A 140 8.87 -3.15 7.30
CA ARG A 140 10.26 -3.44 6.90
C ARG A 140 11.05 -4.16 7.99
N GLN A 141 10.99 -3.69 9.24
CA GLN A 141 11.73 -4.32 10.33
C GLN A 141 11.21 -5.72 10.71
N TYR A 142 9.96 -6.03 10.35
CA TYR A 142 9.36 -7.36 10.51
C TYR A 142 9.75 -8.28 9.35
N VAL A 143 9.67 -7.79 8.10
CA VAL A 143 10.09 -8.52 6.89
C VAL A 143 11.55 -8.96 6.96
N PHE A 144 12.44 -8.09 7.43
CA PHE A 144 13.88 -8.37 7.51
C PHE A 144 14.31 -9.04 8.82
N ASP A 145 13.39 -9.27 9.76
CA ASP A 145 13.69 -9.72 11.13
C ASP A 145 14.79 -8.86 11.81
N THR A 146 14.61 -7.54 11.74
CA THR A 146 15.54 -6.55 12.29
C THR A 146 14.87 -5.62 13.29
N LEU A 147 13.99 -6.14 14.16
CA LEU A 147 13.26 -5.33 15.14
C LEU A 147 14.14 -4.43 16.03
N LYS A 148 15.43 -4.76 16.19
CA LYS A 148 16.44 -3.87 16.81
C LYS A 148 16.58 -2.48 16.16
N THR A 149 16.10 -2.29 14.94
CA THR A 149 16.08 -1.00 14.22
C THR A 149 14.77 -0.25 14.38
N SER A 150 13.80 -0.83 15.08
CA SER A 150 12.53 -0.15 15.41
C SER A 150 12.83 1.14 16.18
N PRO A 151 12.15 2.25 15.85
CA PRO A 151 12.27 3.49 16.63
C PRO A 151 11.54 3.40 17.98
N TRP A 152 10.78 2.33 18.21
CA TRP A 152 10.09 2.06 19.48
C TRP A 152 10.56 0.74 20.11
N PRO A 153 10.55 0.63 21.45
CA PRO A 153 10.76 -0.63 22.14
C PRO A 153 9.84 -1.74 21.62
N THR A 154 10.42 -2.90 21.32
CA THR A 154 9.71 -4.09 20.85
C THR A 154 9.69 -5.17 21.93
N THR A 155 8.74 -6.09 21.80
CA THR A 155 8.48 -7.18 22.74
C THR A 155 8.61 -8.54 22.05
N ALA A 156 8.44 -9.63 22.82
CA ALA A 156 8.38 -10.98 22.26
C ALA A 156 7.20 -11.19 21.30
N ARG A 157 6.09 -10.44 21.47
CA ARG A 157 4.95 -10.46 20.55
C ARG A 157 5.38 -9.96 19.18
N ASP A 158 6.06 -8.82 19.14
CA ASP A 158 6.53 -8.23 17.88
C ASP A 158 7.52 -9.16 17.18
N GLN A 159 8.40 -9.82 17.94
CA GLN A 159 9.33 -10.83 17.41
C GLN A 159 8.62 -12.03 16.78
N ALA A 160 7.50 -12.48 17.36
CA ALA A 160 6.71 -13.57 16.77
C ALA A 160 6.10 -13.16 15.43
N VAL A 161 5.59 -11.92 15.31
CA VAL A 161 5.09 -11.37 14.04
C VAL A 161 6.22 -11.23 13.02
N ALA A 162 7.42 -10.79 13.44
CA ALA A 162 8.58 -10.66 12.57
C ALA A 162 9.04 -12.01 12.01
N GLN A 163 9.07 -13.05 12.85
CA GLN A 163 9.40 -14.40 12.40
C GLN A 163 8.43 -14.88 11.31
N VAL A 164 7.12 -14.78 11.55
CA VAL A 164 6.11 -15.20 10.57
C VAL A 164 6.20 -14.39 9.27
N THR A 165 6.37 -13.06 9.39
CA THR A 165 6.47 -12.16 8.23
C THR A 165 7.71 -12.50 7.39
N SER A 166 8.87 -12.68 8.03
CA SER A 166 10.11 -13.03 7.35
C SER A 166 10.06 -14.42 6.72
N ASP A 167 9.38 -15.40 7.33
CA ASP A 167 9.21 -16.75 6.76
C ASP A 167 8.43 -16.74 5.45
N TYR A 168 7.33 -15.97 5.37
CA TYR A 168 6.57 -15.80 4.13
C TYR A 168 7.46 -15.22 3.01
N TRP A 169 8.23 -14.17 3.30
CA TRP A 169 9.13 -13.55 2.33
C TRP A 169 10.28 -14.48 1.92
N ALA A 170 10.92 -15.15 2.88
CA ALA A 170 12.03 -16.05 2.62
C ALA A 170 11.61 -17.25 1.76
N THR A 171 10.42 -17.80 2.00
CA THR A 171 9.86 -18.86 1.16
C THR A 171 9.52 -18.34 -0.22
N PHE A 172 8.87 -17.18 -0.34
CA PHE A 172 8.57 -16.57 -1.64
C PHE A 172 9.83 -16.36 -2.49
N VAL A 173 10.90 -15.81 -1.92
CA VAL A 173 12.18 -15.61 -2.62
C VAL A 173 12.75 -16.94 -3.14
N ARG A 174 12.56 -18.03 -2.39
CA ARG A 174 13.07 -19.36 -2.74
C ARG A 174 12.22 -20.10 -3.78
N THR A 175 10.89 -19.94 -3.74
CA THR A 175 9.96 -20.82 -4.47
C THR A 175 8.98 -20.08 -5.38
N GLY A 176 8.85 -18.76 -5.25
CA GLY A 176 7.79 -17.97 -5.88
C GLY A 176 6.41 -18.10 -5.22
N VAL A 177 6.28 -18.88 -4.15
CA VAL A 177 5.03 -19.08 -3.40
C VAL A 177 5.27 -18.79 -1.92
N PRO A 178 4.63 -17.77 -1.32
CA PRO A 178 4.82 -17.44 0.08
C PRO A 178 4.18 -18.50 0.98
N ALA A 179 4.91 -18.95 2.00
CA ALA A 179 4.39 -19.82 3.04
C ALA A 179 5.16 -19.64 4.35
N ALA A 180 4.47 -19.85 5.47
CA ALA A 180 5.05 -19.92 6.81
C ALA A 180 4.44 -21.11 7.58
N ASP A 181 5.25 -21.77 8.39
CA ASP A 181 4.84 -23.00 9.07
C ASP A 181 3.73 -22.73 10.09
N GLN A 182 2.69 -23.58 10.09
CA GLN A 182 1.51 -23.46 10.97
C GLN A 182 0.74 -22.14 10.80
N GLN A 183 0.88 -21.47 9.65
CA GLN A 183 0.14 -20.26 9.31
C GLN A 183 -0.85 -20.50 8.16
N PRO A 184 -1.83 -19.61 7.95
CA PRO A 184 -2.76 -19.72 6.83
C PRO A 184 -2.05 -19.81 5.47
N THR A 185 -2.66 -20.49 4.52
CA THR A 185 -2.19 -20.41 3.13
C THR A 185 -2.48 -19.01 2.60
N TRP A 186 -1.47 -18.31 2.08
CA TRP A 186 -1.66 -17.03 1.41
C TRP A 186 -2.25 -17.26 0.01
N PRO A 187 -3.53 -16.90 -0.23
CA PRO A 187 -4.15 -17.15 -1.54
C PRO A 187 -3.52 -16.28 -2.62
N ALA A 188 -3.42 -16.83 -3.83
CA ALA A 188 -3.11 -16.03 -5.00
C ALA A 188 -4.31 -15.10 -5.30
N PHE A 189 -4.02 -13.83 -5.56
CA PHE A 189 -4.99 -12.82 -5.91
C PHE A 189 -5.69 -13.15 -7.23
N GLY A 190 -7.00 -12.89 -7.33
CA GLY A 190 -7.83 -13.21 -8.50
C GLY A 190 -8.42 -14.63 -8.53
N ALA A 191 -8.19 -15.46 -7.50
CA ALA A 191 -8.74 -16.81 -7.38
C ALA A 191 -10.17 -16.88 -6.77
N GLY A 192 -10.97 -15.80 -6.88
CA GLY A 192 -12.28 -15.69 -6.24
C GLY A 192 -12.54 -14.28 -5.71
N GLU A 193 -13.05 -14.17 -4.49
CA GLU A 193 -13.14 -12.89 -3.79
C GLU A 193 -11.74 -12.28 -3.59
N GLU A 194 -11.65 -10.96 -3.62
CA GLU A 194 -10.38 -10.27 -3.41
C GLU A 194 -9.98 -10.35 -1.94
N GLN A 195 -8.94 -11.13 -1.69
CA GLN A 195 -8.40 -11.35 -0.35
C GLN A 195 -6.95 -10.85 -0.25
N ALA A 196 -6.58 -10.45 0.96
CA ALA A 196 -5.22 -10.16 1.35
C ALA A 196 -4.80 -11.03 2.54
N LEU A 197 -3.51 -11.28 2.67
CA LEU A 197 -2.95 -11.74 3.92
C LEU A 197 -2.74 -10.52 4.83
N VAL A 198 -3.44 -10.49 5.97
CA VAL A 198 -3.37 -9.39 6.93
C VAL A 198 -2.48 -9.79 8.10
N PHE A 199 -1.45 -8.99 8.37
CA PHE A 199 -0.54 -9.18 9.49
C PHE A 199 -1.03 -8.32 10.66
N HIS A 200 -1.50 -8.96 11.72
CA HIS A 200 -1.95 -8.30 12.95
C HIS A 200 -0.91 -8.43 14.06
N ASN A 201 -1.09 -7.67 15.13
CA ASN A 201 -0.25 -7.76 16.33
C ASN A 201 -0.26 -9.14 17.00
N ASP A 202 -1.32 -9.92 16.81
CA ASP A 202 -1.56 -11.20 17.46
C ASP A 202 -1.61 -12.39 16.49
N GLY A 203 -1.30 -12.19 15.22
CA GLY A 203 -1.23 -13.27 14.24
C GLY A 203 -1.38 -12.81 12.80
N VAL A 204 -1.67 -13.76 11.93
CA VAL A 204 -1.87 -13.53 10.49
C VAL A 204 -3.17 -14.18 10.06
N ALA A 205 -3.95 -13.48 9.24
CA ALA A 205 -5.24 -13.96 8.75
C ALA A 205 -5.41 -13.70 7.25
N VAL A 206 -6.22 -14.53 6.59
CA VAL A 206 -6.70 -14.25 5.23
C VAL A 206 -8.04 -13.55 5.36
N GLU A 207 -8.13 -12.34 4.82
CA GLU A 207 -9.31 -11.49 4.94
C GLU A 207 -9.68 -10.91 3.57
N THR A 208 -10.94 -10.50 3.41
CA THR A 208 -11.29 -9.55 2.34
C THR A 208 -10.37 -8.33 2.44
N VAL A 209 -9.95 -7.78 1.31
CA VAL A 209 -9.07 -6.60 1.30
C VAL A 209 -9.60 -5.52 2.26
N PRO A 210 -8.82 -5.11 3.28
CA PRO A 210 -9.27 -4.10 4.23
C PRO A 210 -9.68 -2.81 3.53
N GLY A 211 -10.87 -2.30 3.86
CA GLY A 211 -11.40 -1.10 3.22
C GLY A 211 -11.83 -1.26 1.76
N ALA A 212 -12.09 -2.48 1.26
CA ALA A 212 -12.48 -2.70 -0.14
C ALA A 212 -13.58 -1.75 -0.64
N ALA A 213 -14.63 -1.51 0.15
CA ALA A 213 -15.74 -0.63 -0.23
C ALA A 213 -15.31 0.84 -0.43
N ARG A 214 -14.50 1.40 0.48
CA ARG A 214 -13.98 2.76 0.34
C ARG A 214 -12.93 2.88 -0.77
N LEU A 215 -12.15 1.82 -1.00
CA LEU A 215 -11.23 1.74 -2.13
C LEU A 215 -11.98 1.71 -3.47
N ASP A 216 -13.12 1.01 -3.55
CA ASP A 216 -13.96 1.02 -4.77
C ASP A 216 -14.55 2.41 -5.05
N LEU A 217 -14.91 3.17 -4.00
CA LEU A 217 -15.33 4.58 -4.14
C LEU A 217 -14.18 5.49 -4.62
N ILE A 218 -12.96 5.26 -4.13
CA ILE A 218 -11.76 5.98 -4.58
C ILE A 218 -11.46 5.65 -6.05
N ASP A 219 -11.54 4.39 -6.47
CA ASP A 219 -11.38 3.99 -7.86
C ASP A 219 -12.38 4.71 -8.78
N ALA A 220 -13.64 4.83 -8.34
CA ALA A 220 -14.68 5.56 -9.07
C ALA A 220 -14.37 7.07 -9.18
N LEU A 221 -13.90 7.68 -8.09
CA LEU A 221 -13.43 9.08 -8.08
C LEU A 221 -12.29 9.28 -9.09
N LEU A 222 -11.26 8.45 -9.02
CA LEU A 222 -10.09 8.55 -9.91
C LEU A 222 -10.49 8.37 -11.37
N GLY A 223 -11.39 7.43 -11.67
CA GLY A 223 -11.95 7.24 -13.01
C GLY A 223 -12.69 8.49 -13.53
N ARG A 224 -13.48 9.14 -12.67
CA ARG A 224 -14.16 10.40 -13.00
C ARG A 224 -13.17 11.53 -13.25
N LEU A 225 -12.21 11.73 -12.36
CA LEU A 225 -11.20 12.79 -12.49
C LEU A 225 -10.38 12.63 -13.77
N LYS A 226 -9.94 11.41 -14.07
CA LYS A 226 -9.22 11.06 -15.31
C LYS A 226 -10.04 11.38 -16.56
N THR A 227 -11.34 11.07 -16.55
CA THR A 227 -12.26 11.37 -17.66
C THR A 227 -12.46 12.89 -17.84
N ALA A 228 -12.40 13.66 -16.76
CA ALA A 228 -12.44 15.13 -16.78
C ALA A 228 -11.11 15.79 -17.17
N GLY A 229 -10.05 15.00 -17.45
CA GLY A 229 -8.73 15.52 -17.78
C GLY A 229 -7.93 16.04 -16.58
N LEU A 230 -8.38 15.76 -15.36
CA LEU A 230 -7.68 16.07 -14.13
C LEU A 230 -6.80 14.86 -13.77
N ARG A 231 -5.49 15.08 -13.72
CA ARG A 231 -4.49 14.10 -13.29
C ARG A 231 -3.95 14.50 -11.93
#